data_AF-A0AAW1VI80-F1
#
_entry.id   AF-A0AAW1VI80-F1
#
_cell.length_a   1.000
_cell.length_b   1.000
_cell.length_c   1.000
_cell.angle_alpha   90.00
_cell.angle_beta   90.00
_cell.angle_gamma   90.00
#
_symmetry.space_group_name_H-M   'P 1'
#
loop_
_entity.id
_entity.type
_entity.pdbx_description
1 polymer ?
#
loop_
_entity_poly.entity_id
_entity_poly.type
_entity_poly.pdbx_seq_one_letter_code
_entity_poly.pdbx_strand_id
1 'polypeptide(L)'
;MMVKSILLLTVCVLYNLHIVHSDQRDLKETCFREECVAEFHLGEDQEYCGSDGKPYPNTASLVCADKCAKKYGGEVHGTEGLCPDLPNAYLYWKGIFN
;
A
#
# COMPACT_ATOMS: atom_id res chain seq x y z
N MET A 1 -42.29 -2.28 6.72
CA MET A 1 -41.63 -3.43 6.04
C MET A 1 -40.51 -3.02 5.05
N MET A 2 -40.36 -1.76 4.65
CA MET A 2 -39.28 -1.31 3.73
C MET A 2 -37.85 -1.30 4.33
N VAL A 3 -37.70 -1.08 5.64
CA VAL A 3 -36.38 -0.86 6.27
C VAL A 3 -35.49 -2.12 6.25
N LYS A 4 -36.09 -3.32 6.33
CA LYS A 4 -35.37 -4.60 6.31
C LYS A 4 -34.74 -4.91 4.94
N SER A 5 -35.41 -4.57 3.84
CA SER A 5 -34.88 -4.77 2.48
C SER A 5 -33.72 -3.82 2.17
N ILE A 6 -33.78 -2.57 2.66
CA ILE A 6 -32.70 -1.59 2.49
C ILE A 6 -31.44 -2.05 3.25
N LEU A 7 -31.61 -2.55 4.48
CA LEU A 7 -30.50 -3.06 5.29
C LEU A 7 -29.78 -4.24 4.61
N LEU A 8 -30.52 -5.18 4.03
CA LEU A 8 -29.94 -6.33 3.32
C LEU A 8 -29.14 -5.90 2.08
N LEU A 9 -29.65 -4.95 1.29
CA LEU A 9 -28.95 -4.45 0.11
C LEU A 9 -27.66 -3.71 0.48
N THR A 10 -27.69 -2.88 1.52
CA THR A 10 -26.49 -2.16 1.98
C THR A 10 -25.39 -3.10 2.49
N VAL A 11 -25.74 -4.12 3.27
CA VAL A 11 -24.78 -5.14 3.73
C VAL A 11 -24.17 -5.91 2.56
N CYS A 12 -24.97 -6.28 1.55
CA CYS A 12 -24.46 -6.93 0.34
C CYS A 12 -23.47 -6.04 -0.41
N VAL A 13 -23.78 -4.75 -0.61
CA VAL A 13 -22.90 -3.83 -1.33
C VAL A 13 -21.58 -3.63 -0.59
N LEU A 14 -21.62 -3.44 0.73
CA LEU A 14 -20.41 -3.28 1.56
C LEU A 14 -19.55 -4.55 1.58
N TYR A 15 -20.16 -5.74 1.65
CA TYR A 15 -19.45 -7.00 1.59
C TYR A 15 -18.73 -7.19 0.24
N ASN A 16 -19.42 -6.94 -0.87
CA ASN A 16 -18.81 -6.99 -2.20
C ASN A 16 -17.67 -5.97 -2.36
N LEU A 17 -17.85 -4.74 -1.85
CA LEU A 17 -16.80 -3.71 -1.88
C LEU A 17 -15.56 -4.11 -1.08
N HIS A 18 -15.74 -4.71 0.10
CA HIS A 18 -14.64 -5.20 0.92
C HIS A 18 -13.87 -6.35 0.25
N ILE A 19 -14.58 -7.27 -0.43
CA ILE A 19 -13.94 -8.35 -1.20
C ILE A 19 -13.06 -7.77 -2.32
N VAL A 20 -13.61 -6.86 -3.12
CA VAL A 20 -12.88 -6.22 -4.23
C VAL A 20 -11.64 -5.47 -3.72
N HIS A 21 -11.75 -4.77 -2.57
CA HIS A 21 -10.62 -4.05 -1.98
C HIS A 21 -9.57 -5.00 -1.36
N SER A 22 -9.96 -6.18 -0.90
CA SER A 22 -9.00 -7.21 -0.45
C SER A 22 -8.21 -7.79 -1.62
N ASP A 23 -8.91 -8.15 -2.70
CA ASP A 23 -8.31 -8.73 -3.91
C ASP A 23 -7.24 -7.83 -4.52
N GLN A 24 -7.47 -6.51 -4.55
CA GLN A 24 -6.50 -5.53 -5.03
C GLN A 24 -5.25 -5.40 -4.13
N ARG A 25 -5.37 -5.61 -2.82
CA ARG A 25 -4.20 -5.62 -1.91
C ARG A 25 -3.35 -6.87 -2.13
N ASP A 26 -4.01 -8.02 -2.28
CA ASP A 26 -3.34 -9.30 -2.50
C ASP A 26 -2.61 -9.33 -3.86
N LEU A 27 -3.20 -8.73 -4.90
CA LEU A 27 -2.58 -8.57 -6.22
C LEU A 27 -1.35 -7.65 -6.21
N LYS A 28 -1.40 -6.53 -5.47
CA LYS A 28 -0.24 -5.61 -5.32
C LYS A 28 0.93 -6.30 -4.62
N GLU A 29 0.67 -7.07 -3.57
CA GLU A 29 1.72 -7.83 -2.88
C GLU A 29 2.28 -8.98 -3.72
N THR A 30 1.44 -9.63 -4.51
CA THR A 30 1.87 -10.68 -5.45
C THR A 30 2.78 -10.11 -6.54
N CYS A 31 2.41 -8.98 -7.15
CA CYS A 31 3.26 -8.28 -8.12
C CYS A 31 4.63 -7.93 -7.52
N PHE A 32 4.65 -7.40 -6.30
CA PHE A 32 5.92 -7.05 -5.64
C PHE A 32 6.81 -8.28 -5.42
N ARG A 33 6.23 -9.42 -5.03
CA ARG A 33 7.00 -10.65 -4.78
C ARG A 33 7.55 -11.27 -6.07
N GLU A 34 6.75 -11.31 -7.13
CA GLU A 34 7.10 -12.02 -8.36
C GLU A 34 7.96 -11.16 -9.32
N GLU A 35 7.71 -9.86 -9.37
CA GLU A 35 8.37 -8.95 -10.31
C GLU A 35 9.55 -8.20 -9.68
N CYS A 36 9.50 -7.86 -8.38
CA CYS A 36 10.47 -6.94 -7.76
C CYS A 36 11.59 -7.59 -6.94
N VAL A 37 11.43 -8.84 -6.50
CA VAL A 37 12.45 -9.54 -5.68
C VAL A 37 13.74 -9.79 -6.48
N ALA A 38 13.68 -9.73 -7.82
CA ALA A 38 14.82 -9.94 -8.70
C ALA A 38 15.75 -8.72 -8.86
N GLU A 39 15.36 -7.50 -8.43
CA GLU A 39 16.17 -6.27 -8.56
C GLU A 39 17.00 -5.95 -7.29
N PHE A 40 17.31 -6.95 -6.45
CA PHE A 40 18.26 -6.83 -5.35
C PHE A 40 19.71 -6.77 -5.88
N HIS A 41 20.04 -5.73 -6.64
CA HIS A 41 21.43 -5.41 -6.93
C HIS A 41 22.06 -4.78 -5.68
N LEU A 42 22.90 -5.56 -5.01
CA LEU A 42 23.77 -5.19 -3.89
C LEU A 42 24.54 -3.90 -4.23
N GLY A 43 24.15 -2.75 -3.70
CA GLY A 43 24.89 -1.52 -3.99
C GLY A 43 24.37 -0.21 -3.40
N GLU A 44 23.11 -0.11 -2.98
CA GLU A 44 22.61 1.10 -2.31
C GLU A 44 22.00 0.70 -0.97
N ASP A 45 22.70 0.97 0.13
CA ASP A 45 22.16 0.85 1.50
C ASP A 45 21.25 2.05 1.86
N GLN A 46 20.68 2.70 0.84
CA GLN A 46 19.84 3.88 1.04
C GLN A 46 18.39 3.44 1.23
N GLU A 47 17.98 3.45 2.49
CA GLU A 47 16.62 3.10 2.87
C GLU A 47 15.63 4.21 2.49
N TYR A 48 14.43 3.80 2.09
CA TYR A 48 13.31 4.69 1.82
C TYR A 48 12.10 4.26 2.64
N CYS A 49 11.32 5.24 3.09
CA CYS A 49 9.99 4.99 3.62
C CYS A 49 8.95 5.29 2.55
N GLY A 50 8.21 4.25 2.12
CA GLY A 50 7.08 4.41 1.22
C GLY A 50 5.89 5.09 1.89
N SER A 51 5.07 5.74 1.07
CA SER A 51 3.78 6.33 1.47
C SER A 51 2.76 5.30 1.94
N ASP A 52 3.00 4.03 1.66
CA ASP A 52 2.26 2.88 2.18
C ASP A 52 2.75 2.43 3.57
N GLY A 53 3.76 3.11 4.12
CA GLY A 53 4.35 2.83 5.43
C GLY A 53 5.33 1.65 5.44
N LYS A 54 5.73 1.14 4.25
CA LYS A 54 6.70 0.04 4.15
C LYS A 54 8.12 0.58 3.97
N PRO A 55 9.12 -0.02 4.64
CA PRO A 55 10.51 0.28 4.37
C PRO A 55 10.97 -0.40 3.08
N TYR A 56 11.74 0.32 2.29
CA TYR A 56 12.34 -0.14 1.04
C TYR A 56 13.86 -0.06 1.18
N PRO A 57 14.59 -1.19 1.06
CA PRO A 57 16.03 -1.23 1.31
C PRO A 57 16.87 -0.42 0.31
N ASN A 58 16.31 -0.09 -0.85
CA ASN A 58 16.97 0.69 -1.90
C ASN A 58 15.96 1.32 -2.85
N THR A 59 16.43 2.23 -3.69
CA THR A 59 15.64 2.93 -4.72
C THR A 59 14.94 1.95 -5.67
N ALA A 60 15.60 0.86 -6.08
CA ALA A 60 15.02 -0.10 -7.02
C ALA A 60 13.76 -0.78 -6.45
N SER A 61 13.81 -1.19 -5.18
CA SER A 61 12.67 -1.78 -4.49
C SER A 61 11.49 -0.81 -4.34
N LEU A 62 11.76 0.48 -4.07
CA LEU A 62 10.73 1.52 -4.04
C LEU A 62 10.10 1.75 -5.42
N VAL A 63 10.93 1.89 -6.46
CA VAL A 63 10.48 2.08 -7.85
C VAL A 63 9.64 0.90 -8.31
N CYS A 64 10.00 -0.32 -7.92
CA CYS A 64 9.24 -1.49 -8.30
C CYS A 64 7.90 -1.58 -7.56
N ALA A 65 7.84 -1.20 -6.29
CA ALA A 65 6.56 -1.06 -5.58
C ALA A 65 5.64 -0.04 -6.25
N ASP A 66 6.17 1.10 -6.68
CA ASP A 66 5.40 2.11 -7.40
C ASP A 66 4.87 1.58 -8.74
N LYS A 67 5.69 0.86 -9.52
CA LYS A 67 5.24 0.18 -10.76
C LYS A 67 4.10 -0.79 -10.48
N CYS A 68 4.22 -1.62 -9.45
CA CYS A 68 3.17 -2.55 -9.06
C CYS A 68 1.91 -1.82 -8.60
N ALA A 69 2.04 -0.76 -7.81
CA ALA A 69 0.90 0.04 -7.39
C ALA A 69 0.17 0.63 -8.60
N LYS A 70 0.90 1.19 -9.57
CA LYS A 70 0.34 1.79 -10.80
C LYS A 70 -0.41 0.80 -11.67
N LYS A 71 0.08 -0.44 -11.79
CA LYS A 71 -0.61 -1.54 -12.49
C LYS A 71 -2.03 -1.78 -11.95
N TYR A 72 -2.25 -1.50 -10.67
CA TYR A 72 -3.52 -1.67 -9.97
C TYR A 72 -4.11 -0.34 -9.47
N GLY A 73 -3.82 0.77 -10.16
CA GLY A 73 -4.43 2.08 -9.92
C GLY A 73 -4.08 2.75 -8.58
N GLY A 74 -2.93 2.42 -8.00
CA GLY A 74 -2.34 3.14 -6.86
C GLY A 74 -0.97 3.72 -7.21
N GLU A 75 -0.33 4.35 -6.23
CA GLU A 75 1.01 4.92 -6.36
C GLU A 75 1.74 4.77 -5.03
N VAL A 76 3.06 4.64 -5.07
CA VAL A 76 3.91 4.62 -3.87
C VAL A 76 5.00 5.66 -4.07
N HIS A 77 5.03 6.64 -3.17
CA HIS A 77 6.10 7.63 -3.12
C HIS A 77 7.01 7.32 -1.95
N GLY A 78 8.33 7.40 -2.13
CA GLY A 78 9.27 7.20 -1.03
C GLY A 78 9.88 8.52 -0.59
N THR A 79 10.12 8.64 0.71
CA THR A 79 11.06 9.64 1.26
C THR A 79 12.32 8.91 1.69
N GLU A 80 13.48 9.53 1.47
CA GLU A 80 14.75 8.98 1.96
C GLU A 80 14.72 8.83 3.49
N GLY A 81 15.26 7.71 3.98
CA GLY A 81 15.34 7.38 5.39
C GLY A 81 14.34 6.31 5.85
N LEU A 82 14.46 5.95 7.13
CA LEU A 82 13.65 4.94 7.79
C LEU A 82 12.18 5.37 7.92
N CYS A 83 11.27 4.39 7.87
CA CYS A 83 9.90 4.64 8.29
C CYS A 83 9.85 4.94 9.80
N PRO A 84 9.01 5.88 10.26
CA PRO A 84 8.86 6.12 11.68
C PRO A 84 8.28 4.87 12.33
N ASP A 85 8.89 4.41 13.42
CA ASP A 85 8.32 3.34 14.25
C ASP A 85 6.90 3.77 14.71
N LEU A 86 5.87 3.04 14.28
CA LEU A 86 4.47 3.39 14.54
C LEU A 86 4.14 3.19 16.03
N PRO A 87 3.68 4.25 16.73
CA PRO A 87 2.29 4.71 16.60
C PRO A 87 2.07 6.04 15.86
N ASN A 88 3.12 6.79 15.53
CA ASN A 88 2.99 8.20 15.11
C ASN A 88 3.19 8.47 13.60
N ALA A 89 3.66 7.50 12.80
CA ALA A 89 3.87 7.69 11.36
C ALA A 89 2.58 8.04 10.58
N TYR A 90 1.44 7.51 11.00
CA TYR A 90 0.13 7.82 10.41
C TYR A 90 -0.26 9.30 10.58
N LEU A 91 0.13 9.91 11.71
CA LEU A 91 -0.20 11.29 12.04
C LEU A 91 0.76 12.28 11.36
N TYR A 92 2.03 11.90 11.19
CA TYR A 92 3.00 12.66 10.41
C TYR A 92 2.60 12.73 8.92
N TRP A 93 2.24 11.60 8.30
CA TRP A 93 1.80 11.57 6.90
C TRP A 93 0.47 12.29 6.64
N LYS A 94 -0.39 12.42 7.67
CA LYS A 94 -1.61 13.24 7.58
C LYS A 94 -1.40 14.72 7.87
N GLY A 95 -0.16 15.17 8.09
CA GLY A 95 0.15 16.57 8.41
C GLY A 95 -0.48 17.05 9.72
N ILE A 96 -0.74 16.14 10.66
CA ILE A 96 -1.40 16.46 11.95
C ILE A 96 -0.37 16.99 12.97
N PHE A 97 0.90 16.63 12.82
CA PHE A 97 1.99 17.25 13.56
C PHE A 97 2.86 18.04 12.57
N ASN A 98 2.79 19.38 12.68
CA ASN A 98 3.80 20.31 12.13
C ASN A 98 4.98 20.38 13.09
#